data_AF-A0A6P0K334-F1
#
_entry.id   AF-A0A6P0K334-F1
#
_cell.length_a   1.000
_cell.length_b   1.000
_cell.length_c   1.000
_cell.angle_alpha   90.00
_cell.angle_beta   90.00
_cell.angle_gamma   90.00
#
_symmetry.space_group_name_H-M   'P 1'
#
loop_
_entity.id
_entity.type
_entity.pdbx_description
1 polymer ?
#
loop_
_entity_poly.entity_id
_entity_poly.type
_entity_poly.pdbx_seq_one_letter_code
_entity_poly.pdbx_strand_id
1 'polypeptide(L)'
;MIEAVLNDTLLIAGTLLCPLSLLALLVGFLYAVGVAWRESCVRLKQLHSIPCDRCVYFTGCHYLKCTVHPCKALTEDAVDCLDFEPTLYSKPCFSNHCKS
;
A
#
# COMPACT_ATOMS: atom_id res chain seq x y z
N MET A 1 30.69 0.16 52.76
CA MET A 1 30.74 -1.09 51.97
C MET A 1 29.39 -1.41 51.34
N ILE A 2 28.28 -1.36 52.10
CA ILE A 2 26.91 -1.60 51.61
C ILE A 2 26.43 -0.55 50.59
N GLU A 3 26.69 0.75 50.83
CA GLU A 3 26.32 1.85 49.91
C GLU A 3 26.97 1.73 48.52
N ALA A 4 28.21 1.24 48.46
CA ALA A 4 28.93 1.03 47.20
C ALA A 4 28.32 -0.11 46.39
N VAL A 5 28.01 -1.23 47.06
CA VAL A 5 27.34 -2.39 46.43
C VAL A 5 25.96 -2.01 45.90
N LEU A 6 25.20 -1.15 46.60
CA LEU A 6 23.88 -0.69 46.15
C LEU A 6 23.98 0.19 44.88
N ASN A 7 24.96 1.09 44.81
CA ASN A 7 25.18 1.96 43.65
C ASN A 7 25.68 1.18 42.42
N ASP A 8 26.59 0.21 42.61
CA ASP A 8 27.07 -0.65 41.53
C ASP A 8 25.93 -1.50 40.93
N THR A 9 25.04 -2.02 41.79
CA THR A 9 23.87 -2.80 41.34
C THR A 9 22.88 -1.93 40.54
N LEU A 10 22.64 -0.69 40.97
CA LEU A 10 21.76 0.27 40.27
C LEU A 10 22.34 0.70 38.91
N LEU A 11 23.67 0.87 38.82
CA LEU A 11 24.37 1.24 37.60
C LEU A 11 24.35 0.12 36.55
N ILE A 12 24.48 -1.15 36.98
CA ILE A 12 24.36 -2.33 36.10
C ILE A 12 22.92 -2.49 35.59
N ALA A 13 21.93 -2.33 36.47
CA ALA A 13 20.52 -2.40 36.08
C ALA A 13 20.16 -1.34 35.03
N GLY A 14 20.58 -0.08 35.23
CA GLY A 14 20.37 1.00 34.25
C GLY A 14 21.06 0.72 32.91
N THR A 15 22.29 0.22 32.95
CA THR A 15 23.07 -0.09 31.73
C THR A 15 22.46 -1.21 30.90
N LEU A 16 21.74 -2.16 31.51
CA LEU A 16 21.03 -3.21 30.78
C LEU A 16 19.65 -2.77 30.27
N LEU A 17 18.94 -1.91 31.01
CA LEU A 17 17.62 -1.43 30.62
C LEU A 17 17.66 -0.45 29.43
N CYS A 18 18.69 0.39 29.33
CA CYS A 18 18.87 1.33 28.23
C CYS A 18 18.98 0.66 26.84
N PRO A 19 19.87 -0.31 26.58
CA PRO A 19 19.99 -0.95 25.27
C PRO A 19 18.76 -1.81 24.95
N LEU A 20 18.16 -2.47 25.95
CA LEU A 20 16.95 -3.26 25.75
C LEU A 20 15.76 -2.40 25.34
N SER A 21 15.58 -1.24 25.97
CA SER A 21 14.52 -0.29 25.60
C SER A 21 14.77 0.33 24.22
N LEU A 22 16.02 0.70 23.90
CA LEU A 22 16.38 1.22 22.58
C LEU A 22 16.12 0.20 21.47
N LEU A 23 16.51 -1.07 21.71
CA LEU A 23 16.28 -2.18 20.78
C LEU A 23 14.78 -2.44 20.59
N ALA A 24 14.01 -2.47 21.67
CA ALA A 24 12.56 -2.66 21.61
C ALA A 24 11.86 -1.55 20.80
N LEU A 25 12.26 -0.28 21.00
CA LEU A 25 11.75 0.84 20.23
C LEU A 25 12.12 0.73 18.75
N LEU A 26 13.37 0.39 18.44
CA LEU A 26 13.84 0.26 17.07
C LEU A 26 13.13 -0.89 16.33
N VAL A 27 12.99 -2.06 16.98
CA VAL A 27 12.26 -3.20 16.42
C VAL A 27 10.77 -2.87 16.26
N GLY A 28 10.15 -2.23 17.25
CA GLY A 28 8.75 -1.79 17.17
C GLY A 28 8.51 -0.81 16.02
N PHE A 29 9.42 0.14 15.83
CA PHE A 29 9.37 1.06 14.70
C PHE A 29 9.49 0.31 13.36
N LEU A 30 10.50 -0.53 13.18
CA LEU A 30 10.66 -1.32 11.95
C LEU A 30 9.44 -2.21 11.66
N TYR A 31 8.85 -2.82 12.69
CA TYR A 31 7.64 -3.61 12.56
C TYR A 31 6.46 -2.76 12.09
N ALA A 32 6.22 -1.60 12.72
CA ALA A 32 5.13 -0.70 12.34
C ALA A 32 5.26 -0.22 10.89
N VAL A 33 6.46 0.17 10.47
CA VAL A 33 6.70 0.61 9.09
C VAL A 33 6.57 -0.58 8.12
N GLY A 34 7.03 -1.78 8.51
CA GLY A 34 6.82 -3.03 7.77
C GLY A 34 5.34 -3.34 7.52
N VAL A 35 4.49 -3.21 8.55
CA VAL A 35 3.03 -3.39 8.43
C VAL A 35 2.43 -2.35 7.48
N ALA A 36 2.79 -1.07 7.63
CA ALA A 36 2.31 0.00 6.75
C ALA A 36 2.70 -0.23 5.27
N TRP A 37 3.92 -0.74 5.00
CA TRP A 37 4.33 -1.10 3.65
C TRP A 37 3.57 -2.31 3.11
N ARG A 38 3.30 -3.31 3.94
CA ARG A 38 2.53 -4.50 3.53
C ARG A 38 1.13 -4.09 3.08
N GLU A 39 0.45 -3.23 3.83
CA GLU A 39 -0.85 -2.69 3.46
C GLU A 39 -0.79 -1.88 2.16
N SER A 40 0.23 -1.04 2.02
CA SER A 40 0.45 -0.26 0.80
C SER A 40 0.65 -1.15 -0.43
N CYS A 41 1.46 -2.22 -0.30
CA CYS A 41 1.68 -3.20 -1.35
C CYS A 41 0.44 -4.06 -1.64
N VAL A 42 -0.38 -4.37 -0.63
CA VAL A 42 -1.66 -5.07 -0.83
C VAL A 42 -2.65 -4.19 -1.58
N ARG A 43 -2.75 -2.90 -1.23
CA ARG A 43 -3.58 -1.93 -1.98
C ARG A 43 -3.07 -1.73 -3.41
N LEU A 44 -1.75 -1.67 -3.62
CA LEU A 44 -1.15 -1.63 -4.95
C LEU A 44 -1.39 -2.93 -5.73
N LYS A 45 -1.31 -4.09 -5.08
CA LYS A 45 -1.65 -5.39 -5.71
C LYS A 45 -3.13 -5.47 -6.08
N GLN A 46 -4.03 -4.99 -5.22
CA GLN A 46 -5.45 -4.91 -5.56
C GLN A 46 -5.67 -4.00 -6.77
N LEU A 47 -4.96 -2.87 -6.85
CA LEU A 47 -5.03 -2.01 -8.04
C LEU A 47 -4.46 -2.69 -9.30
N HIS A 48 -3.39 -3.48 -9.17
CA HIS A 48 -2.81 -4.24 -10.28
C HIS A 48 -3.60 -5.49 -10.68
N SER A 49 -4.45 -6.03 -9.79
CA SER A 49 -5.33 -7.16 -10.08
C SER A 49 -6.55 -6.77 -10.89
N ILE A 50 -6.80 -5.48 -11.12
CA ILE A 50 -7.93 -5.03 -11.91
C ILE A 50 -7.51 -4.99 -13.39
N PRO A 51 -8.05 -5.86 -14.26
CA PRO A 51 -7.62 -5.95 -15.64
C PRO A 51 -8.15 -4.81 -16.52
N CYS A 52 -8.84 -3.80 -15.95
CA CYS A 52 -9.48 -2.70 -16.69
C CYS A 52 -8.52 -1.94 -17.60
N ASP A 53 -7.26 -1.75 -17.22
CA ASP A 53 -6.26 -1.03 -18.05
C ASP A 53 -6.06 -1.69 -19.44
N ARG A 54 -6.29 -3.00 -19.51
CA ARG A 54 -6.16 -3.80 -20.75
C ARG A 54 -7.50 -4.07 -21.43
N CYS A 55 -8.61 -3.51 -20.96
CA CYS A 55 -9.94 -3.76 -21.52
C CYS A 55 -10.22 -2.89 -22.75
N VAL A 56 -10.88 -3.45 -23.78
CA VAL A 56 -11.21 -2.72 -25.02
C VAL A 56 -12.09 -1.50 -24.76
N TYR A 57 -12.93 -1.55 -23.73
CA TYR A 57 -13.85 -0.47 -23.35
C TYR A 57 -13.24 0.60 -22.44
N PHE A 58 -11.97 0.42 -22.04
CA PHE A 58 -11.26 1.37 -21.20
C PHE A 58 -10.85 2.60 -22.02
N THR A 59 -11.33 3.76 -21.59
CA THR A 59 -11.11 5.04 -22.28
C THR A 59 -10.11 5.94 -21.56
N GLY A 60 -9.71 5.59 -20.33
CA GLY A 60 -8.68 6.30 -19.57
C GLY A 60 -9.04 7.76 -19.22
N CYS A 61 -10.31 8.17 -19.38
CA CYS A 61 -10.78 9.51 -19.08
C CYS A 61 -11.30 9.58 -17.65
N HIS A 62 -10.94 10.64 -16.89
CA HIS A 62 -11.40 10.82 -15.50
C HIS A 62 -12.94 10.87 -15.38
N TYR A 63 -13.63 11.39 -16.40
CA TYR A 63 -15.08 11.50 -16.45
C TYR A 63 -15.78 10.21 -16.88
N LEU A 64 -15.14 9.41 -17.73
CA LEU A 64 -15.69 8.17 -18.27
C LEU A 64 -14.59 7.12 -18.35
N LYS A 65 -14.45 6.34 -17.27
CA LYS A 65 -13.40 5.32 -17.12
C LYS A 65 -13.64 4.13 -18.05
N CYS A 66 -14.89 3.69 -18.17
CA CYS A 66 -15.34 2.60 -19.04
C CYS A 66 -16.67 2.98 -19.70
N THR A 67 -16.87 2.62 -20.96
CA THR A 67 -18.11 2.94 -21.71
C THR A 67 -19.31 2.08 -21.30
N VAL A 68 -19.08 0.85 -20.83
CA VAL A 68 -20.15 -0.10 -20.45
C VAL A 68 -20.57 0.13 -18.99
N HIS A 69 -19.60 0.16 -18.08
CA HIS A 69 -19.83 0.33 -16.64
C HIS A 69 -18.93 1.43 -16.05
N PRO A 70 -19.24 2.73 -16.26
CA PRO A 70 -18.39 3.84 -15.81
C PRO A 70 -18.21 3.90 -14.28
N CYS A 71 -19.21 3.44 -13.52
CA CYS A 71 -19.18 3.44 -12.05
C CYS A 71 -18.42 2.25 -11.45
N LYS A 72 -18.28 1.14 -12.18
CA LYS A 72 -17.61 -0.09 -11.72
C LYS A 72 -16.13 -0.17 -12.15
N ALA A 73 -15.68 0.69 -13.06
CA ALA A 73 -14.32 0.64 -13.57
C ALA A 73 -13.28 1.06 -12.49
N LEU A 74 -12.15 0.32 -12.41
CA LEU A 74 -11.10 0.48 -11.40
C LEU A 74 -11.56 0.28 -9.94
N THR A 75 -12.64 -0.47 -9.71
CA THR A 75 -13.04 -0.91 -8.36
C THR A 75 -12.85 -2.43 -8.21
N GLU A 76 -12.98 -2.92 -6.99
CA GLU A 76 -12.91 -4.36 -6.67
C GLU A 76 -13.95 -5.20 -7.45
N ASP A 77 -15.11 -4.62 -7.77
CA ASP A 77 -16.14 -5.26 -8.61
C ASP A 77 -15.68 -5.52 -10.04
N ALA A 78 -14.65 -4.81 -10.53
CA ALA A 78 -14.14 -5.00 -11.90
C ALA A 78 -13.16 -6.17 -12.04
N VAL A 79 -12.80 -6.84 -10.93
CA VAL A 79 -11.94 -8.04 -10.97
C VAL A 79 -12.64 -9.17 -11.73
N ASP A 80 -13.97 -9.29 -11.62
CA ASP A 80 -14.81 -10.28 -12.32
C ASP A 80 -15.75 -9.62 -13.33
N CYS A 81 -15.22 -8.70 -14.13
CA CYS A 81 -16.03 -8.00 -15.13
C CYS A 81 -16.42 -8.98 -16.27
N LEU A 82 -17.71 -9.32 -16.38
CA LEU A 82 -18.25 -10.23 -17.40
C LEU A 82 -18.02 -9.74 -18.84
N ASP A 83 -17.94 -8.42 -19.01
CA ASP A 83 -17.73 -7.76 -20.31
C ASP A 83 -16.24 -7.53 -20.63
N PHE A 84 -15.33 -8.20 -19.89
CA PHE A 84 -13.89 -8.03 -20.08
C PHE A 84 -13.43 -8.62 -21.42
N GLU A 85 -13.02 -7.73 -22.33
CA GLU A 85 -12.38 -8.08 -23.60
C GLU A 85 -10.93 -7.56 -23.59
N PRO A 86 -9.91 -8.43 -23.73
CA PRO A 86 -8.51 -8.00 -23.71
C PRO A 86 -8.14 -7.23 -25.00
N THR A 87 -7.47 -6.10 -24.84
CA THR A 87 -6.93 -5.28 -25.94
C THR A 87 -5.48 -5.66 -26.20
N LEU A 88 -5.12 -5.87 -27.47
CA LEU A 88 -3.74 -6.20 -27.87
C LEU A 88 -2.83 -4.98 -28.02
N TYR A 89 -3.34 -3.76 -27.82
CA TYR A 89 -2.55 -2.53 -27.90
C TYR A 89 -3.03 -1.51 -26.85
N SER A 90 -2.12 -0.70 -26.32
CA SER A 90 -2.45 0.39 -25.41
C SER A 90 -3.15 1.51 -26.17
N LYS A 91 -4.38 1.85 -25.77
CA LYS A 91 -5.11 2.98 -26.35
C LYS A 91 -4.57 4.28 -25.74
N PRO A 92 -4.02 5.20 -26.53
CA PRO A 92 -3.66 6.51 -26.02
C PRO A 92 -4.94 7.25 -25.61
N CYS A 93 -4.92 7.89 -24.44
CA CYS A 93 -6.04 8.70 -23.97
C CYS A 93 -6.24 9.88 -24.93
N PHE A 94 -7.27 9.81 -25.78
CA PHE A 94 -7.64 10.91 -26.66
C PHE A 94 -8.40 11.96 -25.85
N SER A 95 -7.63 12.81 -25.15
CA SER A 95 -8.11 13.98 -24.39
C SER A 95 -9.03 14.92 -25.20
N ASN A 96 -8.98 14.82 -26.54
CA ASN A 96 -9.75 15.68 -27.45
C ASN A 96 -11.25 15.40 -27.42
N HIS A 97 -11.70 14.24 -26.90
CA HIS A 97 -13.12 13.89 -26.77
C HIS A 97 -13.80 14.39 -25.49
N CYS A 98 -13.06 15.03 -24.57
CA CYS A 98 -13.60 15.60 -23.32
C CYS A 98 -13.74 17.13 -23.35
N LYS A 99 -13.90 17.74 -24.53
CA LYS A 99 -14.39 19.13 -24.61
C LYS A 99 -15.90 19.12 -24.71
N SER A 100 -16.54 19.63 -23.66
CA SER A 100 -17.95 20.04 -23.66
C SER A 100 -18.19 21.22 -24.60
#